data_AF-A0AAW0WKD9-F1
#
_entry.id   AF-A0AAW0WKD9-F1
#
_cell.length_a   1.000
_cell.length_b   1.000
_cell.length_c   1.000
_cell.angle_alpha   90.00
_cell.angle_beta   90.00
_cell.angle_gamma   90.00
#
_symmetry.space_group_name_H-M   'P 1'
#
loop_
_entity.id
_entity.type
_entity.pdbx_description
1 polymer ?
#
loop_
_entity_poly.entity_id
_entity_poly.type
_entity_poly.pdbx_seq_one_letter_code
_entity_poly.pdbx_strand_id
1 'polypeptide(L)'
;PSVAGRRDVIINKTMITKVASDVGRIFLLVCLVFSVPPCSTTFRLTSPWGWRCINETCVKQENDGVRSLADLSTCKLTCGQDSTIWPSPTGFLKIAPQTVHFLLESLTLRGITAPTDQVKELVEKAFHIFRDNVGKNIPEGGGKATVMGPFHKQVTSHRVFVAVTVTGRVTRLSLETSEAYTLGITTRGDVTNATVLAGDFFGARHALETLSQLIEYDELAGVLQIVSTAAVVDAPVYKYRGILLDTSRNFFSVRAIERTLDAMAASKLNTLHWHITDTHSFPLYLESLPRMAFFGAYSPREIYRAADVRHLVEYGRVRGVRVLPEFPAPAHAGNGWQWAQKQGLGKLGVCLNQEPWQSYCVEPPCGQLNIINNNTYNILAQIYKELLDIFSPLDLFHFGGSKVNLNCWNTTEEIVAHLEKEGHGRDHESFYRLWGSFQKSALDLLTQANQGKQIPGILWTSQLTEKDRIESHLDPQQYIIQILTNRTDKMIKSLLTKGYRVIFSNQDAWNLGCGFGNLSPSGKSWCINYKGWQAVYDNSPNNISATLTGSSHRNLILGGEAVLWSHHVDDTTLDSKLWPRGAALAERLWTNPDTNWEAAETRFVHHRQRLVRRGIMAQRVQPEWCRQNEGHCYL
;
A
#
# COMPACT_ATOMS: atom_id res chain seq x y z
N PRO A 1 -35.01 -17.47 66.78
CA PRO A 1 -36.20 -16.67 66.40
C PRO A 1 -36.21 -16.38 64.88
N SER A 2 -36.93 -17.14 64.03
CA SER A 2 -38.39 -17.31 63.98
C SER A 2 -39.13 -16.01 63.60
N VAL A 3 -40.08 -15.98 62.65
CA VAL A 3 -40.60 -17.04 61.76
C VAL A 3 -41.31 -16.43 60.53
N ALA A 4 -41.49 -17.30 59.53
CA ALA A 4 -42.44 -17.34 58.40
C ALA A 4 -43.82 -16.63 58.53
N GLY A 5 -44.71 -16.59 57.52
CA GLY A 5 -44.74 -17.24 56.19
C GLY A 5 -45.71 -16.49 55.26
N ARG A 6 -45.90 -16.79 53.96
CA ARG A 6 -46.28 -18.07 53.30
C ARG A 6 -47.29 -18.94 54.06
N ARG A 7 -48.49 -19.09 53.45
CA ARG A 7 -49.22 -20.33 53.22
C ARG A 7 -50.12 -20.18 51.98
N ASP A 8 -50.61 -21.21 51.30
CA ASP A 8 -50.00 -22.46 50.77
C ASP A 8 -51.05 -23.08 49.80
N VAL A 9 -50.67 -23.53 48.59
CA VAL A 9 -50.50 -24.95 48.14
C VAL A 9 -51.83 -25.75 48.09
N ILE A 10 -52.13 -26.49 47.01
CA ILE A 10 -52.04 -27.97 46.86
C ILE A 10 -52.38 -28.31 45.37
N ILE A 11 -51.49 -28.87 44.53
CA ILE A 11 -51.13 -30.31 44.32
C ILE A 11 -52.23 -31.08 43.50
N ASN A 12 -51.99 -31.90 42.45
CA ASN A 12 -50.80 -32.67 41.99
C ASN A 12 -50.68 -32.84 40.43
N LYS A 13 -49.75 -33.71 40.00
CA LYS A 13 -49.39 -34.21 38.63
C LYS A 13 -50.27 -35.37 38.10
N THR A 14 -50.39 -35.52 36.76
CA THR A 14 -50.11 -36.72 35.89
C THR A 14 -50.46 -36.41 34.41
N MET A 15 -49.54 -36.42 33.44
CA MET A 15 -49.03 -37.53 32.60
C MET A 15 -49.97 -38.14 31.52
N ILE A 16 -49.52 -38.04 30.25
CA ILE A 16 -49.54 -39.07 29.18
C ILE A 16 -50.75 -39.18 28.18
N THR A 17 -50.56 -38.53 27.03
CA THR A 17 -50.82 -38.97 25.61
C THR A 17 -52.21 -39.29 25.03
N LYS A 18 -52.29 -39.06 23.70
CA LYS A 18 -53.37 -39.36 22.72
C LYS A 18 -54.63 -38.48 22.91
N VAL A 19 -55.17 -37.82 21.88
CA VAL A 19 -55.19 -38.15 20.45
C VAL A 19 -54.75 -36.95 19.57
N ALA A 20 -54.08 -37.24 18.45
CA ALA A 20 -53.75 -36.27 17.40
C ALA A 20 -54.80 -36.29 16.27
N SER A 21 -54.65 -35.40 15.28
CA SER A 21 -55.52 -35.19 14.08
C SER A 21 -56.94 -34.67 14.35
N ASP A 22 -57.18 -33.40 14.00
CA ASP A 22 -58.16 -33.01 12.95
C ASP A 22 -58.39 -31.49 12.80
N VAL A 23 -57.84 -30.66 13.70
CA VAL A 23 -58.00 -29.18 13.62
C VAL A 23 -57.02 -28.51 12.62
N GLY A 24 -55.99 -29.22 12.16
CA GLY A 24 -54.91 -28.67 11.32
C GLY A 24 -55.16 -28.59 9.80
N ARG A 25 -56.35 -28.94 9.30
CA ARG A 25 -56.60 -29.10 7.84
C ARG A 25 -57.68 -28.21 7.22
N ILE A 26 -58.35 -27.35 7.99
CA ILE A 26 -59.49 -26.53 7.50
C ILE A 26 -59.11 -25.04 7.29
N PHE A 27 -57.89 -24.62 7.66
CA PHE A 27 -57.40 -23.23 7.50
C PHE A 27 -56.43 -23.00 6.32
N LEU A 28 -56.38 -23.93 5.35
CA LEU A 28 -55.38 -23.94 4.27
C LEU A 28 -55.98 -23.91 2.85
N LEU A 29 -57.25 -23.50 2.69
CA LEU A 29 -57.96 -23.63 1.41
C LEU A 29 -58.84 -22.44 0.98
N VAL A 30 -58.80 -21.30 1.69
CA VAL A 30 -59.51 -20.07 1.28
C VAL A 30 -58.60 -18.84 1.44
N CYS A 31 -57.60 -18.74 0.55
CA CYS A 31 -56.93 -17.48 0.22
C CYS A 31 -56.14 -17.58 -1.11
N LEU A 32 -56.74 -18.21 -2.12
CA LEU A 32 -56.30 -18.07 -3.53
C LEU A 32 -56.73 -16.70 -4.07
N VAL A 33 -56.25 -15.63 -3.43
CA VAL A 33 -56.24 -14.30 -4.03
C VAL A 33 -55.05 -14.27 -4.99
N PHE A 34 -55.29 -13.92 -6.25
CA PHE A 34 -54.23 -13.69 -7.23
C PHE A 34 -53.37 -12.50 -6.76
N SER A 35 -52.31 -12.79 -6.00
CA SER A 35 -51.23 -11.84 -5.75
C SER A 35 -50.43 -11.67 -7.03
N VAL A 36 -50.96 -10.87 -7.95
CA VAL A 36 -50.13 -10.23 -8.97
C VAL A 36 -48.98 -9.57 -8.22
N PRO A 37 -47.70 -9.88 -8.52
CA PRO A 37 -46.59 -9.23 -7.85
C PRO A 37 -46.78 -7.71 -8.03
N PRO A 38 -46.60 -6.88 -7.00
CA PRO A 38 -46.62 -5.44 -7.19
C PRO A 38 -45.57 -5.15 -8.26
N CYS A 39 -46.04 -4.67 -9.43
CA CYS A 39 -45.17 -4.34 -10.53
C CYS A 39 -44.36 -3.13 -10.09
N SER A 40 -43.21 -3.39 -9.47
CA SER A 40 -42.22 -2.36 -9.16
C SER A 40 -41.67 -1.91 -10.49
N THR A 41 -42.35 -0.96 -11.13
CA THR A 41 -41.85 -0.18 -12.24
C THR A 41 -40.65 0.62 -11.72
N THR A 42 -39.49 -0.04 -11.66
CA THR A 42 -38.21 0.59 -11.43
C THR A 42 -38.00 1.56 -12.56
N PHE A 43 -38.31 2.84 -12.33
CA PHE A 43 -38.15 3.91 -13.29
C PHE A 43 -36.66 4.05 -13.60
N ARG A 44 -36.21 3.40 -14.67
CA ARG A 44 -34.83 3.44 -15.13
C ARG A 44 -34.70 4.63 -16.07
N LEU A 45 -34.22 5.76 -15.52
CA LEU A 45 -33.88 6.93 -16.33
C LEU A 45 -32.73 6.56 -17.28
N THR A 46 -33.05 6.28 -18.53
CA THR A 46 -32.06 5.99 -19.58
C THR A 46 -31.28 7.27 -19.89
N SER A 47 -29.95 7.20 -19.81
CA SER A 47 -29.08 8.32 -20.23
C SER A 47 -29.32 8.63 -21.70
N PRO A 48 -29.65 9.89 -22.08
CA PRO A 48 -29.68 10.31 -23.48
C PRO A 48 -28.27 10.52 -24.05
N TRP A 49 -27.21 10.25 -23.27
CA TRP A 49 -25.81 10.48 -23.66
C TRP A 49 -25.09 9.18 -23.98
N GLY A 50 -24.28 9.22 -25.04
CA GLY A 50 -23.23 8.26 -25.32
C GLY A 50 -21.94 8.96 -25.78
N TRP A 51 -20.91 8.18 -26.10
CA TRP A 51 -19.60 8.71 -26.48
C TRP A 51 -19.12 8.17 -27.82
N ARG A 52 -18.29 8.97 -28.51
CA ARG A 52 -17.56 8.58 -29.72
C ARG A 52 -16.08 8.94 -29.57
N CYS A 53 -15.21 8.03 -29.97
CA CYS A 53 -13.78 8.31 -30.10
C CYS A 53 -13.54 9.25 -31.30
N ILE A 54 -12.95 10.41 -31.04
CA ILE A 54 -12.52 11.39 -32.05
C ILE A 54 -11.12 11.85 -31.66
N ASN A 55 -10.13 11.66 -32.52
CA ASN A 55 -8.71 11.98 -32.24
C ASN A 55 -8.24 11.48 -30.88
N GLU A 56 -8.40 10.17 -30.63
CA GLU A 56 -8.04 9.50 -29.36
C GLU A 56 -8.74 10.04 -28.10
N THR A 57 -9.77 10.88 -28.27
CA THR A 57 -10.55 11.52 -27.19
C THR A 57 -12.01 11.04 -27.20
N CYS A 58 -12.58 10.74 -26.03
CA CYS A 58 -13.98 10.33 -25.87
C CYS A 58 -14.91 11.55 -25.79
N VAL A 59 -15.47 11.94 -26.94
CA VAL A 59 -16.39 13.07 -27.07
C VAL A 59 -17.83 12.64 -26.76
N LYS A 60 -18.45 13.33 -25.80
CA LYS A 60 -19.85 13.12 -25.39
C LYS A 60 -20.82 13.65 -26.44
N GLN A 61 -21.83 12.88 -26.78
CA GLN A 61 -22.87 13.25 -27.74
C GLN A 61 -24.26 12.81 -27.25
N GLU A 62 -25.29 13.55 -27.62
CA GLU A 62 -26.67 13.15 -27.43
C GLU A 62 -27.01 12.01 -28.40
N ASN A 63 -27.73 11.00 -27.91
CA ASN A 63 -28.18 9.85 -28.66
C ASN A 63 -29.48 10.19 -29.38
N ASP A 64 -29.34 10.63 -30.63
CA ASP A 64 -30.44 10.97 -31.55
C ASP A 64 -31.21 9.74 -32.07
N GLY A 65 -30.84 8.52 -31.66
CA GLY A 65 -31.41 7.26 -32.15
C GLY A 65 -31.00 6.88 -33.58
N VAL A 66 -30.23 7.74 -34.27
CA VAL A 66 -29.73 7.52 -35.64
C VAL A 66 -28.29 6.99 -35.61
N ARG A 67 -27.52 7.36 -34.57
CA ARG A 67 -26.09 7.05 -34.47
C ARG A 67 -25.80 6.09 -33.32
N SER A 68 -25.14 4.97 -33.60
CA SER A 68 -24.60 4.10 -32.55
C SER A 68 -23.52 4.86 -31.76
N LEU A 69 -23.78 5.07 -30.47
CA LEU A 69 -22.83 5.62 -29.50
C LEU A 69 -22.43 4.55 -28.50
N ALA A 70 -21.20 4.64 -27.99
CA ALA A 70 -20.68 3.72 -26.99
C ALA A 70 -20.97 4.23 -25.57
N ASP A 71 -20.97 3.33 -24.58
CA ASP A 71 -20.85 3.75 -23.18
C ASP A 71 -19.49 4.43 -22.95
N LEU A 72 -19.39 5.26 -21.90
CA LEU A 72 -18.15 5.93 -21.54
C LEU A 72 -17.02 4.93 -21.20
N SER A 73 -17.34 3.80 -20.56
CA SER A 73 -16.33 2.78 -20.28
C SER A 73 -15.84 2.10 -21.56
N THR A 74 -16.77 1.72 -22.46
CA THR A 74 -16.45 1.16 -23.77
C THR A 74 -15.55 2.12 -24.55
N CYS A 75 -15.93 3.40 -24.64
CA CYS A 75 -15.16 4.41 -25.33
C CYS A 75 -13.75 4.51 -24.76
N LYS A 76 -13.59 4.72 -23.44
CA LYS A 76 -12.27 4.85 -22.81
C LYS A 76 -11.42 3.57 -22.95
N LEU A 77 -12.04 2.40 -22.98
CA LEU A 77 -11.37 1.11 -23.14
C LEU A 77 -10.78 0.92 -24.55
N THR A 78 -11.38 1.52 -25.59
CA THR A 78 -10.99 1.33 -27.00
C THR A 78 -10.46 2.58 -27.71
N CYS A 79 -10.49 3.75 -27.07
CA CYS A 79 -10.06 5.03 -27.65
C CYS A 79 -8.63 5.38 -27.18
N GLY A 80 -7.74 5.67 -28.11
CA GLY A 80 -6.31 5.90 -27.84
C GLY A 80 -5.50 4.61 -27.73
N GLN A 81 -4.16 4.75 -27.69
CA GLN A 81 -3.23 3.63 -27.77
C GLN A 81 -3.06 2.87 -26.43
N ASP A 82 -3.07 3.61 -25.31
CA ASP A 82 -2.82 3.08 -23.96
C ASP A 82 -4.08 2.57 -23.25
N SER A 83 -5.28 2.78 -23.83
CA SER A 83 -6.57 2.48 -23.19
C SER A 83 -6.65 3.09 -21.79
N THR A 84 -7.19 2.36 -20.81
CA THR A 84 -7.37 2.80 -19.41
C THR A 84 -6.33 2.21 -18.45
N ILE A 85 -5.21 1.71 -19.00
CA ILE A 85 -4.20 0.98 -18.23
C ILE A 85 -3.41 1.95 -17.34
N TRP A 86 -3.20 1.53 -16.08
CA TRP A 86 -2.40 2.23 -15.09
C TRP A 86 -1.68 1.24 -14.15
N PRO A 87 -0.35 1.29 -14.01
CA PRO A 87 0.59 2.03 -14.86
C PRO A 87 0.58 1.57 -16.33
N SER A 88 0.84 2.50 -17.25
CA SER A 88 1.04 2.19 -18.68
C SER A 88 2.22 1.23 -18.88
N PRO A 89 2.10 0.18 -19.72
CA PRO A 89 3.15 -0.81 -19.95
C PRO A 89 4.46 -0.21 -20.47
N THR A 90 5.59 -0.83 -20.13
CA THR A 90 6.93 -0.39 -20.57
C THR A 90 7.37 -0.95 -21.93
N GLY A 91 6.78 -2.05 -22.36
CA GLY A 91 7.14 -2.76 -23.58
C GLY A 91 6.07 -2.65 -24.67
N PHE A 92 5.88 -3.74 -25.42
CA PHE A 92 4.91 -3.79 -26.50
C PHE A 92 3.48 -3.73 -25.97
N LEU A 93 2.69 -2.78 -26.47
CA LEU A 93 1.25 -2.70 -26.24
C LEU A 93 0.49 -2.65 -27.56
N LYS A 94 -0.54 -3.50 -27.69
CA LYS A 94 -1.54 -3.42 -28.75
C LYS A 94 -2.89 -3.89 -28.25
N ILE A 95 -3.93 -3.08 -28.46
CA ILE A 95 -5.31 -3.36 -28.06
C ILE A 95 -6.20 -3.22 -29.30
N ALA A 96 -7.16 -4.12 -29.48
CA ALA A 96 -8.15 -4.03 -30.57
C ALA A 96 -9.31 -3.11 -30.18
N PRO A 97 -9.84 -2.29 -31.12
CA PRO A 97 -10.91 -1.32 -30.83
C PRO A 97 -12.31 -1.94 -30.70
N GLN A 98 -12.42 -3.28 -30.60
CA GLN A 98 -13.67 -4.00 -30.39
C GLN A 98 -13.66 -4.70 -29.03
N THR A 99 -14.78 -4.63 -28.31
CA THR A 99 -15.02 -5.38 -27.07
C THR A 99 -15.99 -6.55 -27.32
N VAL A 100 -16.07 -7.47 -26.35
CA VAL A 100 -17.06 -8.55 -26.31
C VAL A 100 -17.68 -8.65 -24.91
N HIS A 101 -19.00 -8.83 -24.86
CA HIS A 101 -19.77 -8.93 -23.61
C HIS A 101 -19.75 -10.35 -23.04
N PHE A 102 -19.68 -10.48 -21.72
CA PHE A 102 -19.66 -11.78 -21.03
C PHE A 102 -20.23 -11.68 -19.61
N LEU A 103 -20.65 -12.82 -19.04
CA LEU A 103 -21.11 -12.90 -17.64
C LEU A 103 -19.96 -13.23 -16.68
N LEU A 104 -19.97 -12.71 -15.45
CA LEU A 104 -18.89 -12.95 -14.48
C LEU A 104 -18.69 -14.45 -14.18
N GLU A 105 -19.77 -15.22 -14.18
CA GLU A 105 -19.78 -16.68 -13.98
C GLU A 105 -19.07 -17.44 -15.12
N SER A 106 -18.90 -16.80 -16.29
CA SER A 106 -18.19 -17.36 -17.44
C SER A 106 -16.67 -17.12 -17.40
N LEU A 107 -16.19 -16.28 -16.47
CA LEU A 107 -14.77 -15.98 -16.26
C LEU A 107 -14.13 -17.04 -15.36
N THR A 108 -13.34 -17.92 -15.97
CA THR A 108 -12.81 -19.12 -15.31
C THR A 108 -11.31 -19.30 -15.52
N LEU A 109 -10.62 -19.78 -14.49
CA LEU A 109 -9.21 -20.19 -14.57
C LEU A 109 -9.17 -21.60 -15.16
N ARG A 110 -8.66 -21.72 -16.40
CA ARG A 110 -8.69 -22.97 -17.18
C ARG A 110 -7.41 -23.80 -17.02
N GLY A 111 -6.30 -23.20 -16.61
CA GLY A 111 -5.06 -23.91 -16.40
C GLY A 111 -4.00 -23.07 -15.70
N ILE A 112 -3.22 -23.73 -14.84
CA ILE A 112 -2.04 -23.16 -14.19
C ILE A 112 -0.87 -24.10 -14.47
N THR A 113 0.18 -23.58 -15.09
CA THR A 113 1.48 -24.23 -15.21
C THR A 113 2.42 -23.53 -14.23
N ALA A 114 2.89 -24.25 -13.22
CA ALA A 114 3.79 -23.73 -12.19
C ALA A 114 4.80 -24.82 -11.77
N PRO A 115 6.04 -24.47 -11.37
CA PRO A 115 7.06 -25.45 -11.02
C PRO A 115 6.91 -26.03 -9.61
N THR A 116 6.03 -25.47 -8.77
CA THR A 116 5.73 -25.94 -7.40
C THR A 116 4.28 -25.67 -7.04
N ASP A 117 3.72 -26.48 -6.13
CA ASP A 117 2.36 -26.27 -5.62
C ASP A 117 2.20 -24.93 -4.89
N GLN A 118 3.25 -24.43 -4.22
CA GLN A 118 3.21 -23.12 -3.56
C GLN A 118 3.06 -21.95 -4.55
N VAL A 119 3.70 -22.04 -5.74
CA VAL A 119 3.49 -21.05 -6.81
C VAL A 119 2.09 -21.20 -7.41
N LYS A 120 1.59 -22.43 -7.54
CA LYS A 120 0.22 -22.70 -8.02
C LYS A 120 -0.85 -22.10 -7.09
N GLU A 121 -0.77 -22.37 -5.78
CA GLU A 121 -1.68 -21.84 -4.76
C GLU A 121 -1.67 -20.29 -4.73
N LEU A 122 -0.49 -19.69 -4.89
CA LEU A 122 -0.34 -18.24 -5.05
C LEU A 122 -1.08 -17.70 -6.27
N VAL A 123 -0.96 -18.36 -7.43
CA VAL A 123 -1.68 -18.00 -8.66
C VAL A 123 -3.19 -18.17 -8.49
N GLU A 124 -3.67 -19.23 -7.82
CA GLU A 124 -5.08 -19.44 -7.50
C GLU A 124 -5.63 -18.29 -6.63
N LYS A 125 -4.93 -17.97 -5.53
CA LYS A 125 -5.27 -16.82 -4.66
C LYS A 125 -5.29 -15.50 -5.42
N ALA A 126 -4.30 -15.23 -6.28
CA ALA A 126 -4.25 -14.03 -7.11
C ALA A 126 -5.38 -13.97 -8.16
N PHE A 127 -5.75 -15.11 -8.75
CA PHE A 127 -6.90 -15.20 -9.67
C PHE A 127 -8.23 -14.92 -8.96
N HIS A 128 -8.42 -15.40 -7.72
CA HIS A 128 -9.60 -15.05 -6.93
C HIS A 128 -9.70 -13.54 -6.69
N ILE A 129 -8.62 -12.89 -6.24
CA ILE A 129 -8.57 -11.42 -6.06
C ILE A 129 -8.84 -10.69 -7.39
N PHE A 130 -8.29 -11.18 -8.50
CA PHE A 130 -8.56 -10.65 -9.85
C PHE A 130 -10.06 -10.72 -10.20
N ARG A 131 -10.68 -11.89 -10.05
CA ARG A 131 -12.09 -12.10 -10.38
C ARG A 131 -13.01 -11.28 -9.50
N ASP A 132 -12.70 -11.18 -8.20
CA ASP A 132 -13.48 -10.39 -7.26
C ASP A 132 -13.35 -8.89 -7.56
N ASN A 133 -12.16 -8.41 -7.95
CA ASN A 133 -11.96 -7.03 -8.43
C ASN A 133 -12.66 -6.73 -9.77
N VAL A 134 -12.81 -7.73 -10.66
CA VAL A 134 -13.66 -7.61 -11.87
C VAL A 134 -15.14 -7.56 -11.48
N GLY A 135 -15.56 -8.35 -10.49
CA GLY A 135 -16.93 -8.30 -9.96
C GLY A 135 -17.32 -6.91 -9.42
N LYS A 136 -16.39 -6.20 -8.77
CA LYS A 136 -16.58 -4.82 -8.29
C LYS A 136 -16.77 -3.76 -9.40
N ASN A 137 -16.61 -4.11 -10.68
CA ASN A 137 -17.02 -3.21 -11.77
C ASN A 137 -18.55 -3.22 -11.98
N ILE A 138 -19.26 -4.27 -11.54
CA ILE A 138 -20.72 -4.35 -11.61
C ILE A 138 -21.29 -3.43 -10.51
N PRO A 139 -22.17 -2.46 -10.82
CA PRO A 139 -22.73 -1.56 -9.82
C PRO A 139 -23.52 -2.32 -8.75
N GLU A 140 -23.26 -2.00 -7.47
CA GLU A 140 -24.12 -2.45 -6.38
C GLU A 140 -25.52 -1.84 -6.56
N GLY A 141 -26.47 -2.68 -6.97
CA GLY A 141 -27.83 -2.27 -7.27
C GLY A 141 -28.52 -1.66 -6.05
N GLY A 142 -28.59 -0.33 -6.00
CA GLY A 142 -29.28 0.45 -4.97
C GLY A 142 -30.75 0.07 -4.85
N GLY A 143 -31.03 -0.96 -4.04
CA GLY A 143 -32.32 -1.65 -4.02
C GLY A 143 -32.54 -2.54 -5.26
N LYS A 144 -32.05 -3.79 -5.21
CA LYS A 144 -32.48 -4.90 -6.10
C LYS A 144 -32.27 -4.69 -7.62
N ALA A 145 -31.19 -4.04 -8.05
CA ALA A 145 -30.73 -4.22 -9.44
C ALA A 145 -29.95 -5.55 -9.57
N THR A 146 -30.66 -6.67 -9.47
CA THR A 146 -30.16 -7.95 -9.98
C THR A 146 -29.86 -7.80 -11.46
N VAL A 147 -28.65 -8.21 -11.86
CA VAL A 147 -28.20 -8.56 -13.21
C VAL A 147 -29.39 -8.72 -14.18
N MET A 148 -29.65 -7.70 -15.01
CA MET A 148 -30.91 -7.57 -15.74
C MET A 148 -30.96 -8.46 -16.98
N GLY A 149 -31.26 -9.74 -16.76
CA GLY A 149 -31.70 -10.63 -17.83
C GLY A 149 -33.12 -10.28 -18.34
N PRO A 150 -33.52 -10.81 -19.51
CA PRO A 150 -32.80 -11.78 -20.33
C PRO A 150 -31.73 -11.13 -21.23
N PHE A 151 -30.48 -11.59 -21.11
CA PHE A 151 -29.42 -11.19 -22.04
C PHE A 151 -29.56 -11.92 -23.39
N HIS A 152 -28.99 -11.33 -24.44
CA HIS A 152 -28.83 -12.01 -25.73
C HIS A 152 -28.05 -13.32 -25.57
N LYS A 153 -28.47 -14.35 -26.32
CA LYS A 153 -27.87 -15.69 -26.28
C LYS A 153 -26.34 -15.65 -26.38
N GLN A 154 -25.80 -14.80 -27.26
CA GLN A 154 -24.36 -14.59 -27.46
C GLN A 154 -23.61 -14.27 -26.16
N VAL A 155 -24.16 -13.40 -25.30
CA VAL A 155 -23.58 -13.04 -24.00
C VAL A 155 -23.62 -14.22 -23.02
N THR A 156 -24.71 -14.98 -23.01
CA THR A 156 -24.88 -16.15 -22.12
C THR A 156 -24.03 -17.37 -22.55
N SER A 157 -23.74 -17.50 -23.85
CA SER A 157 -22.85 -18.54 -24.38
C SER A 157 -21.37 -18.17 -24.27
N HIS A 158 -21.02 -16.89 -24.24
CA HIS A 158 -19.63 -16.44 -24.22
C HIS A 158 -18.86 -17.02 -23.03
N ARG A 159 -17.59 -17.39 -23.22
CA ARG A 159 -16.70 -17.94 -22.19
C ARG A 159 -15.38 -17.19 -22.18
N VAL A 160 -14.92 -16.79 -20.98
CA VAL A 160 -13.62 -16.14 -20.80
C VAL A 160 -12.72 -17.06 -19.99
N PHE A 161 -11.71 -17.62 -20.64
CA PHE A 161 -10.74 -18.51 -20.01
C PHE A 161 -9.44 -17.78 -19.74
N VAL A 162 -8.97 -17.81 -18.50
CA VAL A 162 -7.63 -17.37 -18.12
C VAL A 162 -6.72 -18.59 -17.97
N ALA A 163 -5.53 -18.55 -18.56
CA ALA A 163 -4.49 -19.54 -18.39
C ALA A 163 -3.20 -18.84 -17.95
N VAL A 164 -2.54 -19.37 -16.91
CA VAL A 164 -1.34 -18.75 -16.30
C VAL A 164 -0.18 -19.72 -16.31
N THR A 165 0.96 -19.29 -16.84
CA THR A 165 2.23 -20.03 -16.79
C THR A 165 3.28 -19.20 -16.05
N VAL A 166 3.82 -19.78 -14.97
CA VAL A 166 4.98 -19.27 -14.23
C VAL A 166 6.10 -20.31 -14.37
N THR A 167 7.33 -19.88 -14.66
CA THR A 167 8.48 -20.79 -14.84
C THR A 167 9.39 -20.85 -13.62
N GLY A 168 9.45 -19.77 -12.85
CA GLY A 168 10.27 -19.57 -11.65
C GLY A 168 9.60 -20.05 -10.36
N ARG A 169 10.44 -20.28 -9.35
CA ARG A 169 10.04 -20.83 -8.04
C ARG A 169 9.91 -19.75 -6.94
N VAL A 170 10.07 -18.47 -7.28
CA VAL A 170 10.13 -17.38 -6.30
C VAL A 170 8.73 -17.09 -5.74
N THR A 171 8.58 -17.23 -4.42
CA THR A 171 7.30 -17.05 -3.70
C THR A 171 7.31 -15.90 -2.68
N ARG A 172 8.42 -15.15 -2.63
CA ARG A 172 8.67 -13.96 -1.79
C ARG A 172 9.41 -12.92 -2.62
N LEU A 173 9.02 -11.65 -2.52
CA LEU A 173 9.70 -10.56 -3.22
C LEU A 173 11.10 -10.34 -2.63
N SER A 174 12.05 -10.05 -3.51
CA SER A 174 13.37 -9.51 -3.21
C SER A 174 13.73 -8.41 -4.21
N LEU A 175 14.81 -7.67 -4.00
CA LEU A 175 15.32 -6.74 -5.03
C LEU A 175 15.71 -7.43 -6.36
N GLU A 176 15.91 -8.75 -6.39
CA GLU A 176 16.29 -9.51 -7.59
C GLU A 176 15.13 -10.31 -8.21
N THR A 177 13.90 -10.13 -7.72
CA THR A 177 12.73 -10.84 -8.24
C THR A 177 12.28 -10.27 -9.59
N SER A 178 11.92 -11.14 -10.54
CA SER A 178 11.41 -10.69 -11.83
C SER A 178 9.91 -10.39 -11.75
N GLU A 179 9.56 -9.13 -11.98
CA GLU A 179 8.17 -8.65 -12.05
C GLU A 179 7.68 -8.54 -13.51
N ALA A 180 8.46 -9.05 -14.47
CA ALA A 180 8.14 -9.01 -15.90
C ALA A 180 7.09 -10.06 -16.30
N TYR A 181 6.24 -9.71 -17.27
CA TYR A 181 5.20 -10.59 -17.80
C TYR A 181 4.87 -10.34 -19.27
N THR A 182 4.14 -11.28 -19.86
CA THR A 182 3.44 -11.14 -21.13
C THR A 182 1.97 -11.55 -20.94
N LEU A 183 1.05 -10.71 -21.43
CA LEU A 183 -0.39 -10.96 -21.44
C LEU A 183 -0.88 -10.92 -22.90
N GLY A 184 -1.52 -12.00 -23.34
CA GLY A 184 -2.26 -12.06 -24.59
C GLY A 184 -3.74 -12.25 -24.33
N ILE A 185 -4.59 -11.56 -25.09
CA ILE A 185 -6.05 -11.82 -25.15
C ILE A 185 -6.38 -12.11 -26.62
N THR A 186 -7.19 -13.13 -26.87
CA THR A 186 -7.70 -13.44 -28.22
C THR A 186 -9.09 -14.05 -28.16
N THR A 187 -10.02 -13.47 -28.90
CA THR A 187 -11.40 -13.97 -29.02
C THR A 187 -11.59 -14.68 -30.35
N ARG A 188 -12.22 -15.86 -30.34
CA ARG A 188 -12.63 -16.63 -31.52
C ARG A 188 -14.03 -17.19 -31.26
N GLY A 189 -15.02 -16.73 -32.04
CA GLY A 189 -16.42 -17.08 -31.80
C GLY A 189 -16.87 -16.60 -30.41
N ASP A 190 -17.47 -17.50 -29.65
CA ASP A 190 -17.97 -17.30 -28.29
C ASP A 190 -16.91 -17.59 -27.20
N VAL A 191 -15.62 -17.66 -27.54
CA VAL A 191 -14.53 -17.94 -26.59
C VAL A 191 -13.45 -16.87 -26.64
N THR A 192 -13.22 -16.20 -25.51
CA THR A 192 -12.05 -15.36 -25.26
C THR A 192 -11.04 -16.14 -24.41
N ASN A 193 -9.81 -16.27 -24.89
CA ASN A 193 -8.70 -16.82 -24.10
C ASN A 193 -7.75 -15.67 -23.71
N ALA A 194 -7.45 -15.56 -22.41
CA ALA A 194 -6.42 -14.70 -21.86
C ALA A 194 -5.25 -15.57 -21.37
N THR A 195 -4.06 -15.36 -21.92
CA THR A 195 -2.84 -16.13 -21.60
C THR A 195 -1.82 -15.24 -20.91
N VAL A 196 -1.44 -15.61 -19.69
CA VAL A 196 -0.40 -14.96 -18.89
C VAL A 196 0.85 -15.83 -18.89
N LEU A 197 2.00 -15.25 -19.25
CA LEU A 197 3.32 -15.85 -19.10
C LEU A 197 4.17 -14.94 -18.20
N ALA A 198 4.85 -15.49 -17.20
CA ALA A 198 5.75 -14.73 -16.33
C ALA A 198 6.95 -15.55 -15.86
N GLY A 199 8.04 -14.84 -15.53
CA GLY A 199 9.21 -15.43 -14.88
C GLY A 199 8.84 -15.95 -13.48
N ASP A 200 8.38 -15.04 -12.62
CA ASP A 200 7.95 -15.38 -11.25
C ASP A 200 6.45 -15.11 -11.03
N PHE A 201 5.92 -15.59 -9.90
CA PHE A 201 4.54 -15.34 -9.49
C PHE A 201 4.15 -13.86 -9.55
N PHE A 202 5.06 -12.97 -9.16
CA PHE A 202 4.80 -11.53 -9.07
C PHE A 202 4.52 -10.89 -10.44
N GLY A 203 5.24 -11.31 -11.50
CA GLY A 203 4.90 -10.94 -12.88
C GLY A 203 3.52 -11.43 -13.28
N ALA A 204 3.15 -12.67 -12.97
CA ALA A 204 1.82 -13.20 -13.28
C ALA A 204 0.70 -12.46 -12.53
N ARG A 205 0.95 -12.05 -11.28
CA ARG A 205 0.03 -11.25 -10.47
C ARG A 205 -0.15 -9.84 -11.04
N HIS A 206 0.90 -9.22 -11.58
CA HIS A 206 0.82 -7.94 -12.32
C HIS A 206 0.09 -8.08 -13.66
N ALA A 207 0.27 -9.20 -14.36
CA ALA A 207 -0.48 -9.51 -15.58
C ALA A 207 -1.98 -9.63 -15.33
N LEU A 208 -2.38 -10.29 -14.23
CA LEU A 208 -3.77 -10.35 -13.78
C LEU A 208 -4.33 -8.97 -13.41
N GLU A 209 -3.53 -8.08 -12.82
CA GLU A 209 -3.93 -6.69 -12.60
C GLU A 209 -4.21 -5.99 -13.93
N THR A 210 -3.28 -6.03 -14.89
CA THR A 210 -3.47 -5.41 -16.22
C THR A 210 -4.67 -6.03 -16.96
N LEU A 211 -4.88 -7.34 -16.86
CA LEU A 211 -6.08 -8.01 -17.40
C LEU A 211 -7.37 -7.45 -16.79
N SER A 212 -7.40 -7.14 -15.49
CA SER A 212 -8.57 -6.53 -14.83
C SER A 212 -8.88 -5.12 -15.31
N GLN A 213 -7.91 -4.43 -15.90
CA GLN A 213 -8.05 -3.08 -16.46
C GLN A 213 -8.45 -3.09 -17.93
N LEU A 214 -8.37 -4.26 -18.57
CA LEU A 214 -8.90 -4.54 -19.91
C LEU A 214 -10.35 -5.07 -19.87
N ILE A 215 -10.97 -5.06 -18.68
CA ILE A 215 -12.35 -5.47 -18.40
C ILE A 215 -13.07 -4.30 -17.71
N GLU A 216 -14.20 -3.88 -18.25
CA GLU A 216 -15.05 -2.83 -17.67
C GLU A 216 -16.53 -3.27 -17.71
N TYR A 217 -17.43 -2.47 -17.15
CA TYR A 217 -18.87 -2.71 -17.16
C TYR A 217 -19.58 -1.73 -18.09
N ASP A 218 -20.30 -2.26 -19.08
CA ASP A 218 -21.09 -1.50 -20.03
C ASP A 218 -22.46 -1.15 -19.40
N GLU A 219 -22.64 0.11 -19.02
CA GLU A 219 -23.86 0.60 -18.38
C GLU A 219 -25.10 0.56 -19.31
N LEU A 220 -24.88 0.63 -20.63
CA LEU A 220 -25.94 0.59 -21.64
C LEU A 220 -26.42 -0.84 -21.86
N ALA A 221 -25.49 -1.79 -22.00
CA ALA A 221 -25.79 -3.21 -22.14
C ALA A 221 -26.12 -3.92 -20.81
N GLY A 222 -25.73 -3.33 -19.66
CA GLY A 222 -25.95 -3.87 -18.32
C GLY A 222 -25.11 -5.11 -18.02
N VAL A 223 -23.88 -5.20 -18.56
CA VAL A 223 -23.05 -6.41 -18.51
C VAL A 223 -21.54 -6.10 -18.59
N LEU A 224 -20.69 -7.03 -18.17
CA LEU A 224 -19.23 -6.91 -18.31
C LEU A 224 -18.81 -7.02 -19.78
N GLN A 225 -17.73 -6.31 -20.12
CA GLN A 225 -17.08 -6.36 -21.42
C GLN A 225 -15.57 -6.49 -21.28
N ILE A 226 -14.93 -7.20 -22.21
CA ILE A 226 -13.47 -7.33 -22.34
C ILE A 226 -13.03 -6.95 -23.75
N VAL A 227 -11.83 -6.41 -23.93
CA VAL A 227 -11.25 -6.19 -25.26
C VAL A 227 -11.14 -7.52 -26.02
N SER A 228 -11.52 -7.53 -27.30
CA SER A 228 -11.59 -8.74 -28.12
C SER A 228 -10.22 -9.38 -28.38
N THR A 229 -9.18 -8.56 -28.52
CA THR A 229 -7.79 -8.96 -28.70
C THR A 229 -6.86 -7.93 -28.05
N ALA A 230 -5.82 -8.39 -27.38
CA ALA A 230 -4.74 -7.53 -26.89
C ALA A 230 -3.42 -8.32 -26.80
N ALA A 231 -2.31 -7.60 -26.81
CA ALA A 231 -0.98 -8.12 -26.53
C ALA A 231 -0.20 -7.08 -25.72
N VAL A 232 0.35 -7.50 -24.59
CA VAL A 232 1.09 -6.67 -23.63
C VAL A 232 2.38 -7.40 -23.25
N VAL A 233 3.52 -6.71 -23.34
CA VAL A 233 4.80 -7.12 -22.76
C VAL A 233 5.23 -5.99 -21.82
N ASP A 234 5.52 -6.31 -20.57
CA ASP A 234 5.65 -5.29 -19.52
C ASP A 234 6.56 -5.73 -18.37
N ALA A 235 7.30 -4.79 -17.81
CA ALA A 235 8.19 -4.95 -16.65
C ALA A 235 8.49 -3.58 -16.02
N PRO A 236 8.64 -3.47 -14.68
CA PRO A 236 8.94 -2.20 -14.05
C PRO A 236 10.37 -1.73 -14.32
N VAL A 237 10.55 -0.41 -14.50
CA VAL A 237 11.86 0.26 -14.57
C VAL A 237 12.61 0.18 -13.25
N TYR A 238 11.92 0.33 -12.12
CA TYR A 238 12.53 0.33 -10.79
C TYR A 238 12.09 -0.85 -9.92
N LYS A 239 13.05 -1.43 -9.21
CA LYS A 239 12.90 -2.61 -8.32
C LYS A 239 12.15 -2.28 -7.02
N TYR A 240 12.27 -1.06 -6.53
CA TYR A 240 11.64 -0.60 -5.28
C TYR A 240 10.59 0.47 -5.56
N ARG A 241 9.33 0.18 -5.25
CA ARG A 241 8.18 1.07 -5.53
C ARG A 241 7.30 1.15 -4.28
N GLY A 242 7.66 2.08 -3.39
CA GLY A 242 7.24 2.06 -2.00
C GLY A 242 6.13 3.03 -1.60
N ILE A 243 5.48 2.72 -0.47
CA ILE A 243 4.76 3.67 0.38
C ILE A 243 5.26 3.51 1.80
N LEU A 244 5.67 4.61 2.45
CA LEU A 244 5.86 4.63 3.90
C LEU A 244 4.55 4.98 4.60
N LEU A 245 4.13 4.11 5.52
CA LEU A 245 3.05 4.36 6.47
C LEU A 245 3.59 4.42 7.90
N ASP A 246 3.50 5.60 8.52
CA ASP A 246 3.78 5.83 9.93
C ASP A 246 2.57 5.41 10.76
N THR A 247 2.73 4.39 11.60
CA THR A 247 1.66 3.93 12.52
C THR A 247 2.00 4.19 13.99
N SER A 248 2.93 5.11 14.27
CA SER A 248 3.33 5.50 15.61
C SER A 248 2.77 6.85 16.03
N ARG A 249 2.82 7.87 15.14
CA ARG A 249 2.22 9.20 15.40
C ARG A 249 0.71 9.10 15.61
N ASN A 250 0.06 8.22 14.86
CA ASN A 250 -1.31 7.77 15.08
C ASN A 250 -1.40 6.26 14.74
N PHE A 251 -2.30 5.56 15.42
CA PHE A 251 -2.55 4.14 15.17
C PHE A 251 -3.46 3.94 13.93
N PHE A 252 -3.26 2.83 13.22
CA PHE A 252 -4.09 2.42 12.09
C PHE A 252 -4.61 0.98 12.28
N SER A 253 -5.86 0.71 11.94
CA SER A 253 -6.39 -0.66 12.01
C SER A 253 -5.75 -1.56 10.96
N VAL A 254 -5.66 -2.87 11.26
CA VAL A 254 -5.22 -3.89 10.30
C VAL A 254 -5.98 -3.76 8.96
N ARG A 255 -7.29 -3.48 9.02
CA ARG A 255 -8.15 -3.25 7.84
C ARG A 255 -7.75 -2.02 7.02
N ALA A 256 -7.25 -0.95 7.64
CA ALA A 256 -6.76 0.22 6.91
C ALA A 256 -5.43 -0.07 6.19
N ILE A 257 -4.57 -0.90 6.80
CA ILE A 257 -3.33 -1.37 6.17
C ILE A 257 -3.65 -2.36 5.03
N GLU A 258 -4.58 -3.31 5.21
CA GLU A 258 -5.10 -4.18 4.14
C GLU A 258 -5.60 -3.37 2.94
N ARG A 259 -6.43 -2.35 3.18
CA ARG A 259 -7.00 -1.47 2.15
C ARG A 259 -5.91 -0.67 1.42
N THR A 260 -4.85 -0.28 2.12
CA THR A 260 -3.65 0.32 1.52
C THR A 260 -2.92 -0.67 0.63
N LEU A 261 -2.72 -1.91 1.09
CA LEU A 261 -2.12 -3.00 0.30
C LEU A 261 -2.94 -3.32 -0.96
N ASP A 262 -4.28 -3.29 -0.90
CA ASP A 262 -5.16 -3.46 -2.07
C ASP A 262 -4.98 -2.34 -3.12
N ALA A 263 -4.83 -1.09 -2.68
CA ALA A 263 -4.63 0.05 -3.58
C ALA A 263 -3.20 0.12 -4.18
N MET A 264 -2.19 -0.25 -3.38
CA MET A 264 -0.82 -0.48 -3.84
C MET A 264 -0.79 -1.58 -4.90
N ALA A 265 -1.47 -2.70 -4.61
CA ALA A 265 -1.61 -3.81 -5.54
C ALA A 265 -2.27 -3.38 -6.84
N ALA A 266 -3.37 -2.62 -6.78
CA ALA A 266 -4.06 -2.10 -7.97
C ALA A 266 -3.17 -1.19 -8.83
N SER A 267 -2.18 -0.53 -8.22
CA SER A 267 -1.26 0.39 -8.90
C SER A 267 0.12 -0.22 -9.21
N LYS A 268 0.34 -1.52 -8.93
CA LYS A 268 1.63 -2.22 -9.08
C LYS A 268 2.81 -1.67 -8.23
N LEU A 269 2.52 -0.98 -7.12
CA LEU A 269 3.52 -0.72 -6.07
C LEU A 269 3.85 -2.03 -5.33
N ASN A 270 5.09 -2.17 -4.84
CA ASN A 270 5.60 -3.47 -4.34
C ASN A 270 6.26 -3.45 -2.95
N THR A 271 6.33 -2.29 -2.27
CA THR A 271 6.84 -2.21 -0.88
C THR A 271 5.95 -1.36 0.01
N LEU A 272 5.41 -1.94 1.08
CA LEU A 272 4.89 -1.19 2.23
C LEU A 272 6.03 -1.06 3.23
N HIS A 273 6.60 0.13 3.32
CA HIS A 273 7.54 0.49 4.37
C HIS A 273 6.74 0.88 5.62
N TRP A 274 6.81 0.03 6.64
CA TRP A 274 6.01 0.16 7.85
C TRP A 274 6.86 0.79 8.95
N HIS A 275 6.71 2.11 9.10
CA HIS A 275 7.26 2.88 10.20
C HIS A 275 6.41 2.66 11.46
N ILE A 276 6.72 1.56 12.17
CA ILE A 276 5.81 0.99 13.17
C ILE A 276 5.96 1.60 14.58
N THR A 277 7.10 2.21 14.91
CA THR A 277 7.41 2.79 16.23
C THR A 277 8.13 4.13 16.08
N ASP A 278 7.90 5.08 16.99
CA ASP A 278 8.60 6.39 17.05
C ASP A 278 8.55 6.88 18.51
N THR A 279 8.86 8.16 18.81
CA THR A 279 8.75 8.70 20.18
C THR A 279 7.32 8.69 20.71
N HIS A 280 6.35 8.81 19.80
CA HIS A 280 4.94 8.99 20.07
C HIS A 280 4.31 7.71 20.65
N SER A 281 4.48 6.56 19.99
CA SER A 281 4.01 5.28 20.52
C SER A 281 4.86 4.07 20.10
N PHE A 282 4.68 2.98 20.84
CA PHE A 282 5.19 1.64 20.53
C PHE A 282 4.00 0.67 20.43
N PRO A 283 3.30 0.61 19.29
CA PRO A 283 2.11 -0.23 19.13
C PRO A 283 2.45 -1.71 18.88
N LEU A 284 3.68 -2.05 18.48
CA LEU A 284 4.07 -3.44 18.24
C LEU A 284 4.18 -4.22 19.56
N TYR A 285 3.30 -5.19 19.76
CA TYR A 285 3.38 -6.13 20.89
C TYR A 285 4.42 -7.21 20.59
N LEU A 286 5.52 -7.17 21.34
CA LEU A 286 6.59 -8.17 21.31
C LEU A 286 6.41 -9.15 22.49
N GLU A 287 6.40 -10.45 22.21
CA GLU A 287 6.32 -11.52 23.21
C GLU A 287 7.57 -11.58 24.10
N SER A 288 8.76 -11.30 23.54
CA SER A 288 10.00 -11.19 24.30
C SER A 288 10.05 -9.94 25.19
N LEU A 289 9.34 -8.88 24.79
CA LEU A 289 9.43 -7.55 25.38
C LEU A 289 8.03 -6.90 25.58
N PRO A 290 7.09 -7.53 26.29
CA PRO A 290 5.70 -7.09 26.38
C PRO A 290 5.55 -5.71 27.04
N ARG A 291 6.56 -5.29 27.81
CA ARG A 291 6.63 -3.97 28.45
C ARG A 291 6.77 -2.81 27.46
N MET A 292 7.30 -3.05 26.25
CA MET A 292 7.43 -2.00 25.24
C MET A 292 6.04 -1.50 24.82
N ALA A 293 5.16 -2.40 24.40
CA ALA A 293 3.78 -2.06 24.08
C ALA A 293 2.95 -1.65 25.31
N PHE A 294 3.10 -2.33 26.46
CA PHE A 294 2.36 -1.98 27.68
C PHE A 294 2.60 -0.53 28.15
N PHE A 295 3.80 0.00 27.97
CA PHE A 295 4.17 1.38 28.33
C PHE A 295 4.23 2.34 27.14
N GLY A 296 4.03 1.85 25.92
CA GLY A 296 4.28 2.60 24.68
C GLY A 296 3.07 2.73 23.76
N ALA A 297 2.12 1.79 23.76
CA ALA A 297 0.92 1.88 22.93
C ALA A 297 -0.08 2.91 23.48
N TYR A 298 -0.85 3.56 22.60
CA TYR A 298 -1.88 4.53 23.00
C TYR A 298 -2.98 3.91 23.88
N SER A 299 -3.37 2.67 23.59
CA SER A 299 -4.24 1.88 24.46
C SER A 299 -4.04 0.37 24.24
N PRO A 300 -4.57 -0.50 25.13
CA PRO A 300 -4.53 -1.95 24.96
C PRO A 300 -5.25 -2.49 23.71
N ARG A 301 -5.94 -1.64 22.94
CA ARG A 301 -6.60 -1.97 21.66
C ARG A 301 -5.84 -1.47 20.44
N GLU A 302 -4.89 -0.56 20.63
CA GLU A 302 -4.09 0.08 19.58
C GLU A 302 -2.70 -0.56 19.54
N ILE A 303 -2.71 -1.88 19.32
CA ILE A 303 -1.51 -2.70 19.25
C ILE A 303 -1.55 -3.62 18.03
N TYR A 304 -0.38 -3.92 17.48
CA TYR A 304 -0.18 -4.97 16.47
C TYR A 304 0.47 -6.17 17.14
N ARG A 305 -0.14 -7.35 17.04
CA ARG A 305 0.42 -8.61 17.53
C ARG A 305 1.15 -9.33 16.41
N ALA A 306 1.98 -10.31 16.77
CA ALA A 306 2.64 -11.20 15.80
C ALA A 306 1.67 -11.85 14.80
N ALA A 307 0.42 -12.12 15.20
CA ALA A 307 -0.63 -12.61 14.30
C ALA A 307 -1.04 -11.58 13.24
N ASP A 308 -1.24 -10.31 13.63
CA ASP A 308 -1.62 -9.22 12.74
C ASP A 308 -0.50 -8.93 11.72
N VAL A 309 0.75 -8.93 12.19
CA VAL A 309 1.93 -8.72 11.33
C VAL A 309 2.08 -9.86 10.33
N ARG A 310 2.07 -11.14 10.77
CA ARG A 310 2.17 -12.30 9.87
C ARG A 310 1.00 -12.35 8.87
N HIS A 311 -0.20 -11.94 9.28
CA HIS A 311 -1.36 -11.79 8.39
C HIS A 311 -1.11 -10.72 7.32
N LEU A 312 -0.69 -9.51 7.68
CA LEU A 312 -0.40 -8.44 6.72
C LEU A 312 0.76 -8.78 5.78
N VAL A 313 1.77 -9.49 6.25
CA VAL A 313 2.87 -10.03 5.44
C VAL A 313 2.37 -11.02 4.38
N GLU A 314 1.46 -11.95 4.74
CA GLU A 314 0.82 -12.86 3.76
C GLU A 314 -0.15 -12.12 2.82
N TYR A 315 -0.96 -11.20 3.35
CA TYR A 315 -1.91 -10.39 2.60
C TYR A 315 -1.23 -9.56 1.51
N GLY A 316 -0.08 -8.95 1.86
CA GLY A 316 0.81 -8.25 0.94
C GLY A 316 1.50 -9.21 -0.04
N ARG A 317 2.02 -10.35 0.42
CA ARG A 317 2.71 -11.34 -0.44
C ARG A 317 1.83 -11.81 -1.59
N VAL A 318 0.58 -12.19 -1.34
CA VAL A 318 -0.38 -12.61 -2.38
C VAL A 318 -0.69 -11.46 -3.36
N ARG A 319 -0.51 -10.21 -2.92
CA ARG A 319 -0.69 -8.99 -3.71
C ARG A 319 0.58 -8.48 -4.38
N GLY A 320 1.72 -9.15 -4.22
CA GLY A 320 3.00 -8.66 -4.72
C GLY A 320 3.44 -7.36 -4.06
N VAL A 321 3.19 -7.22 -2.76
CA VAL A 321 3.69 -6.14 -1.91
C VAL A 321 4.47 -6.75 -0.75
N ARG A 322 5.77 -6.47 -0.64
CA ARG A 322 6.55 -6.81 0.55
C ARG A 322 6.18 -5.87 1.70
N VAL A 323 6.24 -6.36 2.93
CA VAL A 323 6.09 -5.51 4.13
C VAL A 323 7.46 -5.38 4.77
N LEU A 324 8.05 -4.19 4.66
CA LEU A 324 9.39 -3.84 5.14
C LEU A 324 9.25 -3.11 6.49
N PRO A 325 9.69 -3.69 7.61
CA PRO A 325 9.68 -3.00 8.90
C PRO A 325 10.77 -1.92 8.97
N GLU A 326 10.43 -0.79 9.57
CA GLU A 326 11.39 0.14 10.15
C GLU A 326 11.43 0.01 11.66
N PHE A 327 12.63 -0.05 12.21
CA PHE A 327 12.87 0.19 13.62
C PHE A 327 13.81 1.40 13.76
N PRO A 328 13.28 2.62 13.92
CA PRO A 328 14.10 3.83 13.85
C PRO A 328 14.95 3.97 15.11
N ALA A 329 16.25 4.10 14.91
CA ALA A 329 17.25 4.28 15.96
C ALA A 329 18.42 5.15 15.46
N PRO A 330 19.22 5.77 16.36
CA PRO A 330 19.02 5.87 17.81
C PRO A 330 18.10 7.02 18.23
N ALA A 331 17.75 7.95 17.34
CA ALA A 331 16.65 8.89 17.59
C ALA A 331 15.30 8.18 17.52
N HIS A 332 14.20 8.93 17.72
CA HIS A 332 12.84 8.40 17.57
C HIS A 332 12.47 7.28 18.56
N ALA A 333 13.12 7.25 19.72
CA ALA A 333 12.90 6.27 20.79
C ALA A 333 12.34 6.95 22.05
N GLY A 334 11.03 6.85 22.25
CA GLY A 334 10.29 7.58 23.31
C GLY A 334 9.43 6.66 24.19
N ASN A 335 8.10 6.76 24.04
CA ASN A 335 7.15 5.94 24.78
C ASN A 335 7.41 4.44 24.54
N GLY A 336 7.43 3.66 25.63
CA GLY A 336 7.81 2.25 25.65
C GLY A 336 9.23 1.97 26.18
N TRP A 337 10.10 2.98 26.33
CA TRP A 337 11.47 2.79 26.84
C TRP A 337 11.64 3.10 28.33
N GLN A 338 10.68 3.79 28.96
CA GLN A 338 10.76 4.31 30.34
C GLN A 338 10.71 3.23 31.44
N TRP A 339 10.31 1.99 31.13
CA TRP A 339 10.16 0.92 32.12
C TRP A 339 11.48 0.34 32.62
N ALA A 340 12.52 0.39 31.80
CA ALA A 340 13.76 -0.35 32.02
C ALA A 340 14.58 0.16 33.21
N GLN A 341 14.57 1.46 33.47
CA GLN A 341 15.25 2.05 34.62
C GLN A 341 14.68 1.53 35.96
N LYS A 342 13.35 1.37 36.04
CA LYS A 342 12.65 0.79 37.21
C LYS A 342 12.90 -0.72 37.38
N GLN A 343 13.67 -1.33 36.50
CA GLN A 343 14.02 -2.76 36.51
C GLN A 343 15.54 -2.97 36.65
N GLY A 344 16.30 -1.93 36.99
CA GLY A 344 17.75 -2.02 37.19
C GLY A 344 18.58 -2.05 35.91
N LEU A 345 17.97 -1.87 34.72
CA LEU A 345 18.67 -1.89 33.43
C LEU A 345 19.34 -0.55 33.07
N GLY A 346 19.26 0.45 33.97
CA GLY A 346 19.69 1.83 33.70
C GLY A 346 18.74 2.59 32.77
N LYS A 347 19.16 3.77 32.31
CA LYS A 347 18.42 4.53 31.30
C LYS A 347 18.68 3.91 29.93
N LEU A 348 17.68 3.32 29.29
CA LEU A 348 17.78 2.85 27.89
C LEU A 348 17.45 3.95 26.89
N GLY A 349 16.56 4.86 27.28
CA GLY A 349 16.26 6.10 26.56
C GLY A 349 16.66 7.32 27.40
N VAL A 350 17.09 8.37 26.71
CA VAL A 350 17.51 9.66 27.26
C VAL A 350 16.70 10.79 26.62
N CYS A 351 16.57 11.90 27.33
CA CYS A 351 15.73 13.04 26.95
C CYS A 351 14.25 12.70 26.70
N LEU A 352 13.78 11.58 27.28
CA LEU A 352 12.39 11.12 27.19
C LEU A 352 11.44 12.19 27.75
N ASN A 353 10.59 12.75 26.90
CA ASN A 353 9.67 13.85 27.25
C ASN A 353 10.38 15.10 27.84
N GLN A 354 11.62 15.37 27.42
CA GLN A 354 12.40 16.50 27.92
C GLN A 354 11.84 17.85 27.42
N GLU A 355 11.70 18.81 28.32
CA GLU A 355 11.33 20.20 28.03
C GLU A 355 12.48 21.19 28.34
N PRO A 356 12.57 22.36 27.67
CA PRO A 356 11.80 22.76 26.49
C PRO A 356 12.19 21.92 25.27
N TRP A 357 11.23 21.23 24.65
CA TRP A 357 11.52 20.18 23.66
C TRP A 357 12.34 20.65 22.46
N GLN A 358 12.22 21.92 22.07
CA GLN A 358 12.92 22.54 20.95
C GLN A 358 14.46 22.48 21.10
N SER A 359 14.96 22.36 22.33
CA SER A 359 16.40 22.23 22.61
C SER A 359 16.92 20.80 22.49
N TYR A 360 16.04 19.79 22.45
CA TYR A 360 16.43 18.36 22.58
C TYR A 360 15.91 17.47 21.45
N CYS A 361 14.94 17.93 20.65
CA CYS A 361 14.40 17.20 19.51
C CYS A 361 13.76 18.14 18.47
N VAL A 362 13.36 17.59 17.32
CA VAL A 362 12.70 18.32 16.23
C VAL A 362 11.19 18.48 16.40
N GLU A 363 10.57 17.61 17.20
CA GLU A 363 9.13 17.53 17.46
C GLU A 363 8.93 16.83 18.82
N PRO A 364 7.97 17.26 19.66
CA PRO A 364 7.67 16.55 20.90
C PRO A 364 6.88 15.26 20.62
N PRO A 365 6.95 14.24 21.51
CA PRO A 365 7.85 14.17 22.65
C PRO A 365 9.29 13.85 22.22
N CYS A 366 10.27 14.43 22.92
CA CYS A 366 11.68 14.07 22.72
C CYS A 366 11.98 12.65 23.22
N GLY A 367 12.99 12.02 22.62
CA GLY A 367 13.53 10.74 23.07
C GLY A 367 14.56 10.15 22.10
N GLN A 368 15.69 9.69 22.64
CA GLN A 368 16.73 8.96 21.91
C GLN A 368 17.25 7.80 22.76
N LEU A 369 17.81 6.77 22.13
CA LEU A 369 18.50 5.68 22.82
C LEU A 369 19.76 6.20 23.53
N ASN A 370 20.00 5.63 24.71
CA ASN A 370 21.28 5.69 25.39
C ASN A 370 22.21 4.63 24.79
N ILE A 371 23.06 5.08 23.87
CA ILE A 371 23.94 4.20 23.09
C ILE A 371 25.22 3.77 23.84
N ILE A 372 25.41 4.23 25.08
CA ILE A 372 26.49 3.79 25.99
C ILE A 372 26.03 2.66 26.91
N ASN A 373 24.73 2.52 27.17
CA ASN A 373 24.20 1.48 28.03
C ASN A 373 24.18 0.13 27.30
N ASN A 374 24.99 -0.82 27.75
CA ASN A 374 25.05 -2.18 27.20
C ASN A 374 23.69 -2.90 27.17
N ASN A 375 22.77 -2.58 28.09
CA ASN A 375 21.43 -3.16 28.08
C ASN A 375 20.59 -2.70 26.88
N THR A 376 20.88 -1.54 26.28
CA THR A 376 20.22 -1.07 25.05
C THR A 376 20.43 -2.08 23.92
N TYR A 377 21.67 -2.57 23.75
CA TYR A 377 22.01 -3.58 22.74
C TYR A 377 21.35 -4.93 23.01
N ASN A 378 21.23 -5.34 24.29
CA ASN A 378 20.50 -6.56 24.67
C ASN A 378 19.00 -6.49 24.33
N ILE A 379 18.38 -5.30 24.44
CA ILE A 379 16.99 -5.08 24.03
C ILE A 379 16.87 -5.05 22.51
N LEU A 380 17.75 -4.32 21.80
CA LEU A 380 17.76 -4.30 20.34
C LEU A 380 17.95 -5.70 19.72
N ALA A 381 18.81 -6.54 20.30
CA ALA A 381 18.99 -7.93 19.87
C ALA A 381 17.70 -8.75 19.93
N GLN A 382 16.88 -8.56 20.98
CA GLN A 382 15.58 -9.23 21.14
C GLN A 382 14.56 -8.67 20.13
N ILE A 383 14.50 -7.34 19.97
CA ILE A 383 13.64 -6.68 18.98
C ILE A 383 13.94 -7.18 17.57
N TYR A 384 15.21 -7.15 17.13
CA TYR A 384 15.59 -7.57 15.78
C TYR A 384 15.32 -9.05 15.55
N LYS A 385 15.57 -9.92 16.54
CA LYS A 385 15.24 -11.34 16.47
C LYS A 385 13.74 -11.59 16.29
N GLU A 386 12.91 -10.87 17.04
CA GLU A 386 11.46 -11.04 16.94
C GLU A 386 10.88 -10.42 15.66
N LEU A 387 11.39 -9.27 15.21
CA LEU A 387 11.05 -8.68 13.91
C LEU A 387 11.38 -9.64 12.74
N LEU A 388 12.56 -10.27 12.75
CA LEU A 388 12.97 -11.24 11.73
C LEU A 388 12.08 -12.50 11.69
N ASP A 389 11.44 -12.86 12.80
CA ASP A 389 10.48 -13.96 12.87
C ASP A 389 9.10 -13.56 12.35
N ILE A 390 8.55 -12.44 12.82
CA ILE A 390 7.17 -12.06 12.49
C ILE A 390 7.02 -11.45 11.07
N PHE A 391 8.08 -10.82 10.53
CA PHE A 391 8.11 -10.32 9.15
C PHE A 391 8.74 -11.31 8.14
N SER A 392 9.07 -12.54 8.56
CA SER A 392 9.95 -13.43 7.81
C SER A 392 9.43 -13.87 6.42
N PRO A 393 10.33 -14.08 5.43
CA PRO A 393 11.73 -13.65 5.39
C PRO A 393 11.87 -12.20 4.93
N LEU A 394 12.82 -11.47 5.53
CA LEU A 394 13.20 -10.13 5.10
C LEU A 394 14.37 -10.17 4.11
N ASP A 395 14.31 -9.35 3.07
CA ASP A 395 15.42 -9.08 2.16
C ASP A 395 16.07 -7.70 2.40
N LEU A 396 15.43 -6.85 3.21
CA LEU A 396 15.81 -5.48 3.57
C LEU A 396 15.36 -5.19 5.01
N PHE A 397 16.02 -4.24 5.68
CA PHE A 397 15.61 -3.75 7.01
C PHE A 397 15.87 -2.25 7.13
N HIS A 398 14.91 -1.46 7.60
CA HIS A 398 15.10 -0.01 7.76
C HIS A 398 15.47 0.33 9.22
N PHE A 399 16.62 0.97 9.43
CA PHE A 399 17.15 1.37 10.74
C PHE A 399 16.79 2.80 11.15
N GLY A 400 16.21 3.58 10.23
CA GLY A 400 15.93 5.00 10.44
C GLY A 400 17.21 5.83 10.33
N GLY A 401 17.83 6.17 11.45
CA GLY A 401 19.04 7.00 11.45
C GLY A 401 18.82 8.44 10.97
N SER A 402 17.66 9.04 11.28
CA SER A 402 17.36 10.45 11.02
C SER A 402 17.29 11.29 12.30
N LYS A 403 17.51 12.60 12.17
CA LYS A 403 17.19 13.63 13.18
C LYS A 403 17.80 13.42 14.59
N VAL A 404 18.96 12.77 14.69
CA VAL A 404 19.70 12.66 15.95
C VAL A 404 20.11 14.05 16.45
N ASN A 405 19.61 14.43 17.61
CA ASN A 405 19.93 15.66 18.31
C ASN A 405 21.15 15.45 19.23
N LEU A 406 22.24 16.14 18.92
CA LEU A 406 23.48 16.03 19.70
C LEU A 406 23.38 16.68 21.09
N ASN A 407 22.54 17.71 21.26
CA ASN A 407 22.37 18.37 22.56
C ASN A 407 21.72 17.44 23.59
N CYS A 408 20.84 16.54 23.16
CA CYS A 408 20.30 15.47 24.02
C CYS A 408 21.41 14.59 24.60
N TRP A 409 22.35 14.10 23.78
CA TRP A 409 23.48 13.32 24.27
C TRP A 409 24.49 14.17 25.06
N ASN A 410 24.75 15.41 24.62
CA ASN A 410 25.67 16.34 25.28
C ASN A 410 25.19 16.81 26.67
N THR A 411 23.90 16.69 26.96
CA THR A 411 23.33 16.95 28.30
C THR A 411 23.15 15.69 29.14
N THR A 412 23.51 14.52 28.59
CA THR A 412 23.45 13.23 29.29
C THR A 412 24.81 12.90 29.92
N GLU A 413 24.89 13.02 31.25
CA GLU A 413 26.12 12.83 32.06
C GLU A 413 26.89 11.54 31.73
N GLU A 414 26.20 10.40 31.66
CA GLU A 414 26.83 9.09 31.36
C GLU A 414 27.42 8.99 29.95
N ILE A 415 26.89 9.74 28.98
CA ILE A 415 27.42 9.78 27.60
C ILE A 415 28.64 10.71 27.53
N VAL A 416 28.58 11.86 28.21
CA VAL A 416 29.71 12.78 28.32
C VAL A 416 30.89 12.13 29.05
N ALA A 417 30.64 11.48 30.20
CA ALA A 417 31.67 10.77 30.95
C ALA A 417 32.29 9.60 30.16
N HIS A 418 31.53 8.96 29.26
CA HIS A 418 32.08 7.96 28.34
C HIS A 418 33.01 8.61 27.30
N LEU A 419 32.61 9.70 26.65
CA LEU A 419 33.48 10.41 25.70
C LEU A 419 34.77 10.88 26.36
N GLU A 420 34.69 11.49 27.55
CA GLU A 420 35.85 11.93 28.31
C GLU A 420 36.79 10.77 28.69
N LYS A 421 36.23 9.60 29.07
CA LYS A 421 36.99 8.39 29.36
C LYS A 421 37.70 7.80 28.13
N GLU A 422 37.07 7.83 26.96
CA GLU A 422 37.68 7.40 25.68
C GLU A 422 38.63 8.47 25.08
N GLY A 423 38.90 9.57 25.80
CA GLY A 423 39.79 10.63 25.35
C GLY A 423 39.21 11.45 24.19
N HIS A 424 37.89 11.63 24.16
CA HIS A 424 37.16 12.38 23.13
C HIS A 424 36.53 13.64 23.71
N GLY A 425 36.38 14.65 22.85
CA GLY A 425 35.77 15.93 23.20
C GLY A 425 34.25 15.86 23.22
N ARG A 426 33.64 17.01 23.55
CA ARG A 426 32.18 17.23 23.44
C ARG A 426 31.83 17.96 22.12
N ASP A 427 32.68 17.82 21.11
CA ASP A 427 32.48 18.32 19.76
C ASP A 427 31.53 17.41 18.96
N HIS A 428 31.02 17.91 17.84
CA HIS A 428 30.05 17.17 17.03
C HIS A 428 30.60 15.87 16.43
N GLU A 429 31.87 15.83 16.04
CA GLU A 429 32.48 14.66 15.39
C GLU A 429 32.69 13.52 16.39
N SER A 430 32.99 13.83 17.65
CA SER A 430 33.00 12.86 18.75
C SER A 430 31.62 12.18 18.94
N PHE A 431 30.51 12.91 18.86
CA PHE A 431 29.17 12.32 18.89
C PHE A 431 28.80 11.57 17.59
N TYR A 432 29.21 12.04 16.42
CA TYR A 432 28.96 11.32 15.15
C TYR A 432 29.73 10.01 15.07
N ARG A 433 30.98 9.96 15.57
CA ARG A 433 31.74 8.71 15.74
C ARG A 433 31.01 7.72 16.64
N LEU A 434 30.43 8.20 17.74
CA LEU A 434 29.66 7.36 18.66
C LEU A 434 28.39 6.81 17.99
N TRP A 435 27.69 7.64 17.21
CA TRP A 435 26.55 7.21 16.40
C TRP A 435 26.95 6.17 15.33
N GLY A 436 28.04 6.39 14.59
CA GLY A 436 28.55 5.41 13.63
C GLY A 436 28.89 4.07 14.28
N SER A 437 29.45 4.10 15.50
CA SER A 437 29.76 2.89 16.30
C SER A 437 28.49 2.15 16.76
N PHE A 438 27.47 2.90 17.20
CA PHE A 438 26.14 2.35 17.48
C PHE A 438 25.51 1.70 16.24
N GLN A 439 25.56 2.38 15.09
CA GLN A 439 24.92 1.92 13.85
C GLN A 439 25.59 0.65 13.32
N LYS A 440 26.92 0.55 13.39
CA LYS A 440 27.65 -0.69 13.10
C LYS A 440 27.19 -1.83 14.01
N SER A 441 27.13 -1.58 15.32
CA SER A 441 26.69 -2.56 16.30
C SER A 441 25.24 -3.01 16.06
N ALA A 442 24.35 -2.11 15.63
CA ALA A 442 22.98 -2.44 15.25
C ALA A 442 22.89 -3.38 14.04
N LEU A 443 23.71 -3.17 13.01
CA LEU A 443 23.82 -4.07 11.86
C LEU A 443 24.41 -5.44 12.23
N ASP A 444 25.43 -5.46 13.10
CA ASP A 444 26.02 -6.69 13.60
C ASP A 444 25.00 -7.52 14.41
N LEU A 445 24.17 -6.86 15.25
CA LEU A 445 23.08 -7.52 15.99
C LEU A 445 21.99 -8.05 15.05
N LEU A 446 21.59 -7.31 14.02
CA LEU A 446 20.62 -7.78 13.02
C LEU A 446 21.16 -9.00 12.26
N THR A 447 22.44 -8.98 11.89
CA THR A 447 23.14 -10.09 11.21
C THR A 447 23.20 -11.33 12.11
N GLN A 448 23.52 -11.17 13.40
CA GLN A 448 23.51 -12.27 14.38
C GLN A 448 22.10 -12.85 14.56
N ALA A 449 21.09 -12.00 14.69
CA ALA A 449 19.69 -12.41 14.79
C ALA A 449 19.23 -13.17 13.53
N ASN A 450 19.74 -12.80 12.36
CA ASN A 450 19.49 -13.47 11.07
C ASN A 450 20.46 -14.65 10.79
N GLN A 451 20.93 -15.34 11.83
CA GLN A 451 21.77 -16.55 11.71
C GLN A 451 23.09 -16.32 10.93
N GLY A 452 23.67 -15.12 11.04
CA GLY A 452 24.89 -14.73 10.32
C GLY A 452 24.67 -14.25 8.88
N LYS A 453 23.43 -14.27 8.36
CA LYS A 453 23.11 -13.79 7.02
C LYS A 453 22.90 -12.28 7.04
N GLN A 454 23.76 -11.54 6.34
CA GLN A 454 23.58 -10.11 6.18
C GLN A 454 22.37 -9.81 5.29
N ILE A 455 21.59 -8.80 5.68
CA ILE A 455 20.56 -8.16 4.85
C ILE A 455 20.89 -6.67 4.75
N PRO A 456 20.73 -6.01 3.58
CA PRO A 456 21.03 -4.60 3.45
C PRO A 456 20.21 -3.72 4.41
N GLY A 457 20.92 -2.87 5.15
CA GLY A 457 20.31 -1.86 6.01
C GLY A 457 19.93 -0.63 5.21
N ILE A 458 18.77 -0.05 5.48
CA ILE A 458 18.35 1.24 4.90
C ILE A 458 18.43 2.31 5.99
N LEU A 459 18.99 3.46 5.64
CA LEU A 459 19.10 4.65 6.50
C LEU A 459 18.61 5.89 5.75
N TRP A 460 17.95 6.79 6.47
CA TRP A 460 17.59 8.12 5.96
C TRP A 460 18.84 8.98 5.71
N THR A 461 18.73 9.89 4.75
CA THR A 461 19.66 11.03 4.64
C THR A 461 19.69 11.84 5.94
N SER A 462 20.87 11.93 6.54
CA SER A 462 21.12 12.60 7.82
C SER A 462 22.56 13.07 7.94
N GLN A 463 22.93 13.64 9.10
CA GLN A 463 24.30 14.07 9.38
C GLN A 463 25.31 12.91 9.33
N LEU A 464 24.91 11.66 9.62
CA LEU A 464 25.78 10.50 9.49
C LEU A 464 26.03 10.13 8.01
N THR A 465 25.08 10.42 7.12
CA THR A 465 25.19 10.15 5.67
C THR A 465 25.76 11.32 4.87
N GLU A 466 26.30 12.36 5.54
CA GLU A 466 26.97 13.46 4.87
C GLU A 466 28.29 13.02 4.22
N LYS A 467 28.69 13.74 3.16
CA LYS A 467 29.81 13.40 2.26
C LYS A 467 31.08 12.94 2.99
N ASP A 468 31.45 13.63 4.05
CA ASP A 468 32.75 13.49 4.71
C ASP A 468 32.72 12.49 5.89
N ARG A 469 31.53 11.97 6.26
CA ARG A 469 31.31 10.98 7.34
C ARG A 469 30.75 9.64 6.86
N ILE A 470 30.10 9.59 5.70
CA ILE A 470 29.42 8.38 5.24
C ILE A 470 30.40 7.21 5.00
N GLU A 471 31.55 7.47 4.35
CA GLU A 471 32.56 6.44 4.04
C GLU A 471 33.33 5.92 5.26
N SER A 472 33.34 6.65 6.39
CA SER A 472 33.99 6.19 7.63
C SER A 472 33.08 5.31 8.49
N HIS A 473 31.79 5.21 8.16
CA HIS A 473 30.80 4.56 9.02
C HIS A 473 29.89 3.55 8.31
N LEU A 474 29.59 3.74 7.02
CA LEU A 474 28.63 2.95 6.26
C LEU A 474 29.29 2.38 5.00
N ASP A 475 29.21 1.06 4.80
CA ASP A 475 29.66 0.41 3.55
C ASP A 475 28.52 0.47 2.51
N PRO A 476 28.73 0.99 1.28
CA PRO A 476 27.70 1.04 0.22
C PRO A 476 27.17 -0.35 -0.22
N GLN A 477 27.91 -1.43 0.04
CA GLN A 477 27.43 -2.81 -0.17
C GLN A 477 26.46 -3.27 0.92
N GLN A 478 26.65 -2.79 2.16
CA GLN A 478 25.79 -3.12 3.30
C GLN A 478 24.60 -2.15 3.45
N TYR A 479 24.74 -0.90 3.00
CA TYR A 479 23.75 0.15 3.20
C TYR A 479 23.12 0.66 1.90
N ILE A 480 21.85 1.05 2.02
CA ILE A 480 21.05 1.78 1.04
C ILE A 480 20.62 3.09 1.71
N ILE A 481 20.66 4.22 0.99
CA ILE A 481 20.31 5.53 1.57
C ILE A 481 18.98 6.03 1.02
N GLN A 482 18.01 6.27 1.90
CA GLN A 482 16.71 6.82 1.54
C GLN A 482 16.73 8.36 1.61
N ILE A 483 16.48 9.00 0.47
CA ILE A 483 16.62 10.45 0.28
C ILE A 483 15.34 11.16 0.73
N LEU A 484 15.40 11.83 1.89
CA LEU A 484 14.32 12.68 2.40
C LEU A 484 14.50 14.16 2.03
N THR A 485 15.72 14.57 1.67
CA THR A 485 16.07 15.95 1.28
C THR A 485 15.32 16.42 0.02
N ASN A 486 15.36 17.72 -0.27
CA ASN A 486 14.74 18.27 -1.49
C ASN A 486 15.47 17.79 -2.75
N ARG A 487 14.77 17.76 -3.91
CA ARG A 487 15.33 17.31 -5.20
C ARG A 487 16.61 18.01 -5.67
N THR A 488 16.93 19.18 -5.11
CA THR A 488 18.10 20.01 -5.47
C THR A 488 19.30 19.82 -4.53
N ASP A 489 19.20 18.94 -3.53
CA ASP A 489 20.23 18.79 -2.51
C ASP A 489 21.52 18.15 -3.06
N LYS A 490 22.67 18.75 -2.74
CA LYS A 490 24.00 18.28 -3.14
C LYS A 490 24.38 16.94 -2.49
N MET A 491 23.73 16.56 -1.39
CA MET A 491 23.90 15.23 -0.78
C MET A 491 23.54 14.12 -1.78
N ILE A 492 22.50 14.29 -2.59
CA ILE A 492 22.07 13.31 -3.61
C ILE A 492 23.23 13.05 -4.60
N LYS A 493 23.88 14.13 -5.08
CA LYS A 493 25.09 14.02 -5.92
C LYS A 493 26.18 13.24 -5.21
N SER A 494 26.49 13.60 -3.96
CA SER A 494 27.54 12.95 -3.17
C SER A 494 27.32 11.43 -3.07
N LEU A 495 26.13 11.01 -2.65
CA LEU A 495 25.75 9.60 -2.50
C LEU A 495 25.96 8.80 -3.80
N LEU A 496 25.41 9.31 -4.90
CA LEU A 496 25.51 8.68 -6.23
C LEU A 496 26.95 8.62 -6.74
N THR A 497 27.74 9.68 -6.55
CA THR A 497 29.17 9.69 -6.95
C THR A 497 30.04 8.76 -6.10
N LYS A 498 29.64 8.45 -4.86
CA LYS A 498 30.32 7.51 -3.96
C LYS A 498 29.81 6.06 -4.10
N GLY A 499 28.92 5.79 -5.07
CA GLY A 499 28.45 4.43 -5.38
C GLY A 499 27.36 3.89 -4.45
N TYR A 500 26.72 4.73 -3.63
CA TYR A 500 25.61 4.28 -2.76
C TYR A 500 24.36 4.01 -3.59
N ARG A 501 23.68 2.91 -3.27
CA ARG A 501 22.32 2.65 -3.74
C ARG A 501 21.36 3.58 -3.00
N VAL A 502 20.38 4.13 -3.72
CA VAL A 502 19.44 5.12 -3.17
C VAL A 502 17.98 4.78 -3.47
N ILE A 503 17.11 5.19 -2.55
CA ILE A 503 15.65 5.23 -2.71
C ILE A 503 15.23 6.70 -2.61
N PHE A 504 14.52 7.22 -3.61
CA PHE A 504 14.07 8.62 -3.59
C PHE A 504 12.77 8.78 -2.80
N SER A 505 12.74 9.74 -1.86
CA SER A 505 11.55 10.14 -1.09
C SER A 505 11.52 11.66 -0.88
N ASN A 506 12.01 12.42 -1.87
CA ASN A 506 12.32 13.83 -1.71
C ASN A 506 11.10 14.64 -1.27
N GLN A 507 11.20 15.26 -0.09
CA GLN A 507 10.05 15.82 0.63
C GLN A 507 9.30 16.92 -0.12
N ASP A 508 9.96 17.57 -1.09
CA ASP A 508 9.37 18.64 -1.87
C ASP A 508 8.35 18.14 -2.92
N ALA A 509 8.36 16.83 -3.26
CA ALA A 509 7.39 16.21 -4.16
C ALA A 509 6.63 15.01 -3.55
N TRP A 510 7.33 14.12 -2.82
CA TRP A 510 6.80 12.79 -2.44
C TRP A 510 6.43 12.64 -0.96
N ASN A 511 6.45 13.71 -0.18
CA ASN A 511 5.88 13.70 1.17
C ASN A 511 4.38 14.02 1.10
N LEU A 512 3.54 12.99 1.25
CA LEU A 512 2.09 13.08 1.09
C LEU A 512 1.38 13.54 2.37
N GLY A 513 2.05 13.53 3.53
CA GLY A 513 1.55 14.12 4.77
C GLY A 513 1.44 15.66 4.73
N CYS A 514 2.15 16.31 3.79
CA CYS A 514 2.11 17.75 3.59
C CYS A 514 0.72 18.29 3.20
N GLY A 515 0.42 19.54 3.58
CA GLY A 515 -0.81 20.24 3.20
C GLY A 515 -1.95 20.18 4.24
N PHE A 516 -1.62 19.96 5.51
CA PHE A 516 -2.51 20.15 6.65
C PHE A 516 -2.14 21.42 7.44
N GLY A 517 -2.93 21.72 8.48
CA GLY A 517 -2.68 22.82 9.41
C GLY A 517 -1.41 22.63 10.26
N ASN A 518 -1.18 23.56 11.19
CA ASN A 518 0.03 23.59 12.02
C ASN A 518 -0.18 22.87 13.36
N LEU A 519 0.79 22.04 13.79
CA LEU A 519 0.92 21.62 15.20
C LEU A 519 1.72 22.62 16.03
N SER A 520 2.62 23.40 15.41
CA SER A 520 3.46 24.34 16.15
C SER A 520 2.67 25.56 16.63
N PRO A 521 2.77 25.96 17.91
CA PRO A 521 2.24 27.24 18.42
C PRO A 521 2.77 28.47 17.67
N SER A 522 3.92 28.36 16.99
CA SER A 522 4.50 29.43 16.16
C SER A 522 3.83 29.62 14.79
N GLY A 523 2.80 28.84 14.46
CA GLY A 523 2.07 28.96 13.18
C GLY A 523 2.85 28.53 11.94
N LYS A 524 4.00 27.86 12.11
CA LYS A 524 4.82 27.33 11.01
C LYS A 524 4.68 25.82 10.92
N SER A 525 4.08 25.33 9.83
CA SER A 525 4.16 23.92 9.43
C SER A 525 5.47 23.68 8.71
N TRP A 526 6.11 22.54 9.02
CA TRP A 526 7.33 22.09 8.34
C TRP A 526 7.07 21.70 6.87
N CYS A 527 5.81 21.43 6.48
CA CYS A 527 5.42 21.21 5.09
C CYS A 527 3.96 21.63 4.80
N ILE A 528 3.75 22.94 4.65
CA ILE A 528 2.42 23.55 4.43
C ILE A 528 1.84 23.29 3.02
N ASN A 529 2.66 23.03 2.01
CA ASN A 529 2.19 22.90 0.63
C ASN A 529 1.75 21.48 0.31
N TYR A 530 0.45 21.30 0.02
CA TYR A 530 -0.10 20.04 -0.47
C TYR A 530 0.58 19.61 -1.78
N LYS A 531 1.04 18.37 -1.83
CA LYS A 531 1.64 17.79 -3.06
C LYS A 531 0.52 17.32 -3.97
N GLY A 532 0.23 18.08 -5.04
CA GLY A 532 -0.69 17.66 -6.09
C GLY A 532 -0.18 16.42 -6.83
N TRP A 533 -1.07 15.64 -7.45
CA TRP A 533 -0.68 14.41 -8.14
C TRP A 533 0.26 14.66 -9.32
N GLN A 534 0.11 15.82 -9.99
CA GLN A 534 0.99 16.30 -11.05
C GLN A 534 2.45 16.41 -10.58
N ALA A 535 2.66 17.05 -9.42
CA ALA A 535 3.99 17.20 -8.82
C ALA A 535 4.59 15.86 -8.35
N VAL A 536 3.75 14.89 -7.99
CA VAL A 536 4.18 13.52 -7.68
C VAL A 536 4.58 12.77 -8.96
N TYR A 537 3.81 12.92 -10.04
CA TYR A 537 4.03 12.26 -11.33
C TYR A 537 5.28 12.80 -12.06
N ASP A 538 5.49 14.12 -12.10
CA ASP A 538 6.61 14.74 -12.82
C ASP A 538 7.98 14.58 -12.11
N ASN A 539 8.00 14.14 -10.86
CA ASN A 539 9.23 13.97 -10.08
C ASN A 539 10.03 12.75 -10.54
N SER A 540 10.90 12.93 -11.54
CA SER A 540 11.74 11.87 -12.12
C SER A 540 13.09 11.70 -11.39
N PRO A 541 13.36 10.55 -10.73
CA PRO A 541 14.67 10.25 -10.14
C PRO A 541 15.81 10.29 -11.17
N ASN A 542 15.55 9.81 -12.39
CA ASN A 542 16.51 9.84 -13.49
C ASN A 542 16.90 11.28 -13.86
N ASN A 543 15.92 12.19 -13.92
CA ASN A 543 16.16 13.59 -14.27
C ASN A 543 16.89 14.30 -13.12
N ILE A 544 16.49 14.06 -11.86
CA ILE A 544 17.17 14.61 -10.68
C ILE A 544 18.64 14.20 -10.66
N SER A 545 18.94 12.91 -10.86
CA SER A 545 20.32 12.42 -10.97
C SER A 545 21.07 13.11 -12.10
N ALA A 546 20.51 13.12 -13.32
CA ALA A 546 21.16 13.70 -14.49
C ALA A 546 21.48 15.20 -14.30
N THR A 547 20.54 15.98 -13.76
CA THR A 547 20.73 17.40 -13.46
C THR A 547 21.81 17.64 -12.39
N LEU A 548 21.89 16.81 -11.35
CA LEU A 548 22.84 17.02 -10.26
C LEU A 548 24.25 16.51 -10.56
N THR A 549 24.38 15.34 -11.19
CA THR A 549 25.70 14.68 -11.38
C THR A 549 26.24 14.79 -12.80
N GLY A 550 25.40 15.09 -13.79
CA GLY A 550 25.72 14.95 -15.21
C GLY A 550 25.48 13.54 -15.77
N SER A 551 25.06 12.57 -14.94
CA SER A 551 24.67 11.23 -15.37
C SER A 551 23.45 10.71 -14.61
N SER A 552 22.72 9.76 -15.19
CA SER A 552 21.47 9.26 -14.61
C SER A 552 21.66 8.23 -13.49
N HIS A 553 22.87 7.72 -13.26
CA HIS A 553 23.22 6.70 -12.25
C HIS A 553 22.18 5.55 -12.09
N ARG A 554 21.49 5.15 -13.17
CA ARG A 554 20.28 4.29 -13.11
C ARG A 554 20.46 3.02 -12.26
N ASN A 555 21.64 2.38 -12.34
CA ASN A 555 21.94 1.15 -11.60
C ASN A 555 22.03 1.33 -10.06
N LEU A 556 22.22 2.56 -9.57
CA LEU A 556 22.23 2.90 -8.14
C LEU A 556 20.85 3.33 -7.64
N ILE A 557 19.94 3.74 -8.52
CA ILE A 557 18.59 4.17 -8.16
C ILE A 557 17.71 2.93 -8.07
N LEU A 558 17.48 2.41 -6.87
CA LEU A 558 16.60 1.25 -6.67
C LEU A 558 15.14 1.57 -7.00
N GLY A 559 14.77 2.85 -6.84
CA GLY A 559 13.46 3.40 -7.16
C GLY A 559 13.10 4.52 -6.20
N GLY A 560 11.90 4.47 -5.66
CA GLY A 560 11.37 5.55 -4.82
C GLY A 560 10.19 5.16 -3.97
N GLU A 561 9.79 6.10 -3.12
CA GLU A 561 8.75 5.92 -2.12
C GLU A 561 8.09 7.24 -1.76
N ALA A 562 6.76 7.24 -1.76
CA ALA A 562 5.98 8.34 -1.20
C ALA A 562 5.76 8.12 0.31
N VAL A 563 5.95 9.18 1.08
CA VAL A 563 6.02 9.12 2.54
C VAL A 563 4.77 9.74 3.17
N LEU A 564 4.10 8.98 4.04
CA LEU A 564 2.92 9.42 4.78
C LEU A 564 3.20 9.38 6.29
N TRP A 565 3.90 10.40 6.78
CA TRP A 565 3.99 10.70 8.21
C TRP A 565 2.58 11.01 8.77
N SER A 566 2.24 10.45 9.93
CA SER A 566 0.85 10.41 10.40
C SER A 566 0.50 11.41 11.48
N HIS A 567 1.28 12.48 11.66
CA HIS A 567 0.98 13.60 12.59
C HIS A 567 -0.45 14.19 12.45
N HIS A 568 -1.04 14.08 11.25
CA HIS A 568 -2.38 14.55 10.91
C HIS A 568 -3.21 13.50 10.15
N VAL A 569 -2.83 12.22 10.21
CA VAL A 569 -3.46 11.15 9.43
C VAL A 569 -3.81 9.99 10.35
N ASP A 570 -5.00 9.45 10.15
CA ASP A 570 -5.59 8.34 10.89
C ASP A 570 -6.35 7.42 9.93
N ASP A 571 -7.00 6.38 10.47
CA ASP A 571 -7.85 5.44 9.73
C ASP A 571 -8.91 6.10 8.83
N THR A 572 -9.43 7.27 9.24
CA THR A 572 -10.52 7.97 8.53
C THR A 572 -10.02 8.81 7.35
N THR A 573 -8.80 9.33 7.44
CA THR A 573 -8.21 10.24 6.45
C THR A 573 -7.23 9.57 5.50
N LEU A 574 -6.65 8.42 5.89
CA LEU A 574 -5.63 7.63 5.17
C LEU A 574 -5.84 7.60 3.65
N ASP A 575 -6.96 7.01 3.21
CA ASP A 575 -7.25 6.77 1.79
C ASP A 575 -7.26 8.06 0.98
N SER A 576 -7.89 9.10 1.52
CA SER A 576 -8.07 10.38 0.85
C SER A 576 -6.76 11.17 0.73
N LYS A 577 -5.78 10.90 1.61
CA LYS A 577 -4.45 11.50 1.50
C LYS A 577 -3.51 10.67 0.66
N LEU A 578 -3.55 9.34 0.77
CA LEU A 578 -2.67 8.48 0.01
C LEU A 578 -3.10 8.37 -1.45
N TRP A 579 -4.39 8.22 -1.72
CA TRP A 579 -4.93 7.92 -3.05
C TRP A 579 -5.71 9.09 -3.66
N PRO A 580 -5.59 9.34 -4.97
CA PRO A 580 -4.85 8.56 -5.96
C PRO A 580 -3.36 8.95 -6.09
N ARG A 581 -2.80 9.81 -5.22
CA ARG A 581 -1.41 10.30 -5.35
C ARG A 581 -0.35 9.18 -5.34
N GLY A 582 -0.55 8.12 -4.55
CA GLY A 582 0.28 6.91 -4.58
C GLY A 582 0.28 6.22 -5.96
N ALA A 583 -0.80 6.32 -6.73
CA ALA A 583 -0.84 5.78 -8.09
C ALA A 583 -0.03 6.64 -9.08
N ALA A 584 0.08 7.96 -8.85
CA ALA A 584 0.93 8.86 -9.64
C ALA A 584 2.42 8.50 -9.46
N LEU A 585 2.83 8.21 -8.21
CA LEU A 585 4.15 7.63 -7.92
C LEU A 585 4.33 6.30 -8.66
N ALA A 586 3.29 5.46 -8.66
CA ALA A 586 3.38 4.12 -9.22
C ALA A 586 3.69 4.10 -10.72
N GLU A 587 3.09 4.97 -11.52
CA GLU A 587 3.44 5.06 -12.96
C GLU A 587 4.81 5.69 -13.19
N ARG A 588 5.19 6.70 -12.39
CA ARG A 588 6.56 7.23 -12.42
C ARG A 588 7.60 6.15 -12.10
N LEU A 589 7.32 5.24 -11.18
CA LEU A 589 8.26 4.18 -10.79
C LEU A 589 8.13 2.86 -11.57
N TRP A 590 6.99 2.61 -12.22
CA TRP A 590 6.81 1.47 -13.12
C TRP A 590 7.36 1.79 -14.51
N THR A 591 6.97 2.92 -15.08
CA THR A 591 7.21 3.26 -16.49
C THR A 591 8.33 4.27 -16.68
N ASN A 592 8.56 5.14 -15.69
CA ASN A 592 9.39 6.34 -15.79
C ASN A 592 9.23 7.08 -17.15
N PRO A 593 8.02 7.57 -17.45
CA PRO A 593 7.71 8.14 -18.75
C PRO A 593 8.46 9.46 -18.99
N ASP A 594 8.89 9.69 -20.23
CA ASP A 594 9.51 10.96 -20.64
C ASP A 594 8.47 12.09 -20.81
N THR A 595 7.17 11.75 -20.84
CA THR A 595 6.05 12.69 -20.82
C THR A 595 5.73 13.18 -19.40
N ASN A 596 5.02 14.31 -19.33
CA ASN A 596 4.50 14.92 -18.10
C ASN A 596 3.12 14.35 -17.73
N TRP A 597 2.55 14.84 -16.62
CA TRP A 597 1.24 14.44 -16.11
C TRP A 597 0.07 14.65 -17.09
N GLU A 598 0.14 15.62 -18.01
CA GLU A 598 -0.96 15.96 -18.94
C GLU A 598 -1.28 14.77 -19.86
N ALA A 599 -0.24 14.13 -20.41
CA ALA A 599 -0.36 12.93 -21.23
C ALA A 599 -0.93 11.71 -20.48
N ALA A 600 -1.00 11.76 -19.15
CA ALA A 600 -1.47 10.68 -18.28
C ALA A 600 -2.85 10.95 -17.66
N GLU A 601 -3.38 12.18 -17.76
CA GLU A 601 -4.55 12.64 -17.00
C GLU A 601 -5.79 11.74 -17.21
N THR A 602 -6.16 11.47 -18.46
CA THR A 602 -7.35 10.64 -18.78
C THR A 602 -7.28 9.26 -18.14
N ARG A 603 -6.10 8.60 -18.19
CA ARG A 603 -5.87 7.29 -17.57
C ARG A 603 -5.84 7.37 -16.05
N PHE A 604 -5.20 8.40 -15.49
CA PHE A 604 -5.12 8.63 -14.05
C PHE A 604 -6.50 8.84 -13.41
N VAL A 605 -7.32 9.68 -14.04
CA VAL A 605 -8.70 9.96 -13.61
C VAL A 605 -9.55 8.69 -13.68
N HIS A 606 -9.35 7.84 -14.70
CA HIS A 606 -10.02 6.54 -14.77
C HIS A 606 -9.56 5.61 -13.65
N HIS A 607 -8.26 5.49 -13.41
CA HIS A 607 -7.70 4.64 -12.35
C HIS A 607 -8.19 5.08 -10.96
N ARG A 608 -8.34 6.38 -10.71
CA ARG A 608 -8.99 6.90 -9.50
C ARG A 608 -10.41 6.33 -9.31
N GLN A 609 -11.23 6.23 -10.37
CA GLN A 609 -12.57 5.63 -10.25
C GLN A 609 -12.50 4.12 -10.01
N ARG A 610 -11.54 3.42 -10.61
CA ARG A 610 -11.26 2.00 -10.37
C ARG A 610 -10.91 1.74 -8.90
N LEU A 611 -10.08 2.59 -8.28
CA LEU A 611 -9.80 2.54 -6.84
C LEU A 611 -11.08 2.75 -6.00
N VAL A 612 -11.92 3.73 -6.34
CA VAL A 612 -13.19 3.97 -5.62
C VAL A 612 -14.15 2.78 -5.71
N ARG A 613 -14.37 2.22 -6.91
CA ARG A 613 -15.15 0.98 -7.10
C ARG A 613 -14.59 -0.19 -6.29
N ARG A 614 -13.28 -0.25 -6.10
CA ARG A 614 -12.63 -1.31 -5.30
C ARG A 614 -12.77 -1.16 -3.79
N GLY A 615 -13.32 -0.04 -3.31
CA GLY A 615 -13.56 0.26 -1.89
C GLY A 615 -12.56 1.25 -1.27
N ILE A 616 -11.71 1.90 -2.08
CA ILE A 616 -10.72 2.88 -1.62
C ILE A 616 -11.32 4.28 -1.62
N MET A 617 -11.28 5.02 -0.52
CA MET A 617 -11.82 6.39 -0.41
C MET A 617 -10.90 7.45 -1.02
N ALA A 618 -10.42 7.19 -2.25
CA ALA A 618 -9.46 8.03 -2.96
C ALA A 618 -10.01 9.44 -3.24
N GLN A 619 -9.19 10.48 -3.07
CA GLN A 619 -9.56 11.88 -3.31
C GLN A 619 -10.12 12.09 -4.71
N ARG A 620 -11.07 13.02 -4.86
CA ARG A 620 -11.51 13.53 -6.15
C ARG A 620 -10.42 14.44 -6.73
N VAL A 621 -9.98 14.17 -7.96
CA VAL A 621 -8.91 14.94 -8.64
C VAL A 621 -9.42 16.08 -9.51
N GLN A 622 -10.60 15.90 -10.11
CA GLN A 622 -11.29 16.90 -10.93
C GLN A 622 -12.82 16.68 -10.90
N PRO A 623 -13.66 17.64 -11.32
CA PRO A 623 -15.10 17.44 -11.44
C PRO A 623 -15.46 16.19 -12.28
N GLU A 624 -16.57 15.53 -11.93
CA GLU A 624 -17.07 14.37 -12.68
C GLU A 624 -17.39 14.72 -14.14
N TRP A 625 -17.81 15.97 -14.39
CA TRP A 625 -18.04 16.49 -15.74
C TRP A 625 -16.78 16.43 -16.61
N CYS A 626 -15.61 16.77 -16.08
CA CYS A 626 -14.34 16.72 -16.84
C CYS A 626 -13.97 15.30 -17.27
N ARG A 627 -14.24 14.29 -16.43
CA ARG A 627 -14.04 12.88 -16.80
C ARG A 627 -14.93 12.44 -17.98
N GLN A 628 -16.09 13.08 -18.14
CA GLN A 628 -17.07 12.79 -19.19
C GLN A 628 -16.88 13.64 -20.46
N ASN A 629 -16.09 14.71 -20.39
CA ASN A 629 -15.88 15.69 -21.45
C ASN A 629 -14.37 16.01 -21.51
N GLU A 630 -13.60 15.02 -22.00
CA GLU A 630 -12.15 15.13 -22.14
C GLU A 630 -11.76 16.31 -23.04
N GLY A 631 -10.62 16.96 -22.75
CA GLY A 631 -10.15 18.14 -23.49
C GLY A 631 -10.86 19.46 -23.16
N HIS A 632 -11.90 19.47 -22.31
CA HIS A 632 -12.65 20.69 -21.96
C HIS A 632 -12.31 21.30 -20.58
N CYS A 633 -11.42 20.70 -19.80
CA CYS A 633 -11.06 21.17 -18.46
C CYS A 633 -9.59 21.59 -18.35
N TYR A 634 -9.25 22.69 -19.03
CA TYR A 634 -8.00 23.43 -18.86
C TYR A 634 -8.32 24.81 -18.23
N LEU A 635 -7.38 25.36 -17.47
CA LEU A 635 -7.46 26.66 -16.78
C LEU A 635 -6.32 27.58 -17.22
#